data_AF-A0A6G3ZD74-F1
#
_entry.id   AF-A0A6G3ZD74-F1
#
_cell.length_a   1.000
_cell.length_b   1.000
_cell.length_c   1.000
_cell.angle_alpha   90.00
_cell.angle_beta   90.00
_cell.angle_gamma   90.00
#
_symmetry.space_group_name_H-M   'P 1'
#
loop_
_entity.id
_entity.type
_entity.pdbx_description
1 polymer ?
#
loop_
_entity_poly.entity_id
_entity_poly.type
_entity_poly.pdbx_seq_one_letter_code
_entity_poly.pdbx_strand_id
1 'polypeptide(L)'
;KRFPVWASACILTVRGAVVNLGLFLHYSDQLGQPLNIPGRIWVLTAFIVVFSIVIAIFKDIPDIEGDRHFNITTFTVRLGQTRVYNIARLILTICYVGIVAITPWIVGVNWLFLLVSHTALLGIFLWRSQRAALPNQPANLEMPISFPQFYQFIWQLFFLEYVLYPVACLIG
;
A
#
# COMPACT_ATOMS: atom_id res chain seq x y z
N LYS A 1 -15.35 18.08 -10.20
CA LYS A 1 -14.41 16.92 -10.09
C LYS A 1 -13.24 17.09 -11.06
N ARG A 2 -12.36 18.09 -10.85
CA ARG A 2 -11.45 18.56 -11.91
C ARG A 2 -10.03 17.95 -11.89
N PHE A 3 -9.63 17.28 -10.80
CA PHE A 3 -8.26 16.78 -10.63
C PHE A 3 -8.16 15.56 -9.69
N PRO A 4 -8.70 14.38 -10.07
CA PRO A 4 -8.66 13.17 -9.24
C PRO A 4 -7.22 12.71 -8.91
N VAL A 5 -6.29 12.85 -9.85
CA VAL A 5 -4.86 12.55 -9.65
C VAL A 5 -4.25 13.44 -8.56
N TRP A 6 -4.63 14.71 -8.49
CA TRP A 6 -4.12 15.65 -7.48
C TRP A 6 -4.78 15.44 -6.11
N ALA A 7 -6.04 15.01 -6.07
CA ALA A 7 -6.70 14.62 -4.82
C ALA A 7 -6.08 13.34 -4.23
N SER A 8 -5.82 12.34 -5.07
CA SER A 8 -5.07 11.15 -4.69
C SER A 8 -3.65 11.55 -4.26
N ALA A 9 -2.88 12.28 -5.07
CA ALA A 9 -1.53 12.75 -4.70
C ALA A 9 -1.51 13.58 -3.41
N CYS A 10 -2.53 14.38 -3.12
CA CYS A 10 -2.63 15.15 -1.89
C CYS A 10 -2.86 14.24 -0.67
N ILE A 11 -3.76 13.25 -0.75
CA ILE A 11 -3.94 12.26 0.32
C ILE A 11 -2.67 11.41 0.49
N LEU A 12 -2.00 11.02 -0.60
CA LEU A 12 -0.79 10.21 -0.61
C LEU A 12 0.41 10.92 0.05
N THR A 13 0.67 12.17 -0.36
CA THR A 13 1.78 12.97 0.16
C THR A 13 1.53 13.38 1.61
N VAL A 14 0.29 13.80 1.93
CA VAL A 14 -0.05 14.21 3.30
C VAL A 14 -0.01 13.01 4.26
N ARG A 15 -0.62 11.87 3.90
CA ARG A 15 -0.74 10.72 4.81
C ARG A 15 0.52 9.85 4.89
N GLY A 16 1.28 9.73 3.79
CA GLY A 16 2.44 8.84 3.73
C GLY A 16 3.77 9.48 4.13
N ALA A 17 4.02 10.71 3.67
CA ALA A 17 5.28 11.40 3.91
C ALA A 17 5.17 12.49 4.98
N VAL A 18 4.19 13.38 4.87
CA VAL A 18 4.06 14.52 5.81
C VAL A 18 3.67 14.06 7.20
N VAL A 19 2.79 13.06 7.36
CA VAL A 19 2.45 12.54 8.68
C VAL A 19 3.64 11.83 9.32
N ASN A 20 4.31 10.91 8.62
CA ASN A 20 5.41 10.14 9.22
C ASN A 20 6.63 11.02 9.52
N LEU A 21 7.07 11.85 8.56
CA LEU A 21 8.22 12.73 8.76
C LEU A 21 7.87 13.95 9.61
N GLY A 22 6.71 14.55 9.39
CA GLY A 22 6.26 15.74 10.11
C GLY A 22 5.95 15.47 11.58
N LEU A 23 5.30 14.35 11.92
CA LEU A 23 5.12 13.97 13.33
C LEU A 23 6.48 13.67 13.97
N PHE A 24 7.36 12.92 13.29
CA PHE A 24 8.68 12.62 13.83
C PHE A 24 9.48 13.90 14.10
N LEU A 25 9.51 14.84 13.16
CA LEU A 25 10.21 16.11 13.32
C LEU A 25 9.57 16.98 14.40
N HIS A 26 8.24 17.07 14.45
CA HIS A 26 7.54 17.84 15.47
C HIS A 26 7.80 17.32 16.89
N TYR A 27 7.70 16.01 17.09
CA TYR A 27 8.00 15.42 18.40
C TYR A 27 9.49 15.47 18.73
N SER A 28 10.38 15.30 17.74
CA SER A 28 11.83 15.43 17.97
C SER A 28 12.19 16.84 18.41
N ASP A 29 11.61 17.86 17.78
CA ASP A 29 11.81 19.27 18.14
C ASP A 29 11.30 19.57 19.56
N GLN A 30 10.08 19.14 19.88
CA GLN A 30 9.47 19.32 21.21
C GLN A 30 10.23 18.58 22.33
N LEU A 31 10.85 17.45 22.02
CA LEU A 31 11.60 16.63 22.97
C LEU A 31 13.10 16.97 23.01
N GLY A 32 13.55 17.98 22.26
CA GLY A 32 14.97 18.37 22.18
C GLY A 32 15.88 17.31 21.56
N GLN A 33 15.32 16.39 20.78
CA GLN A 33 16.05 15.35 20.07
C GLN A 33 16.63 15.88 18.75
N PRO A 34 17.72 15.29 18.24
CA PRO A 34 18.27 15.70 16.95
C PRO A 34 17.24 15.50 15.83
N LEU A 35 17.06 16.52 14.98
CA LEU A 35 16.16 16.52 13.83
C LEU A 35 16.62 15.61 12.67
N ASN A 36 17.52 14.67 12.94
CA ASN A 36 17.98 13.71 11.96
C ASN A 36 17.02 12.52 11.91
N ILE A 37 16.37 12.33 10.75
CA ILE A 37 15.41 11.26 10.55
C ILE A 37 16.16 9.92 10.44
N PRO A 38 15.95 8.97 11.35
CA PRO A 38 16.67 7.70 11.33
C PRO A 38 16.22 6.85 10.13
N GLY A 39 17.12 6.01 9.62
CA GLY A 39 16.89 5.20 8.43
C GLY A 39 15.62 4.34 8.48
N ARG A 40 15.24 3.82 9.65
CA ARG A 40 13.98 3.09 9.86
C ARG A 40 12.73 3.91 9.49
N ILE A 41 12.72 5.20 9.81
CA ILE A 41 11.58 6.09 9.47
C ILE A 41 11.53 6.36 7.97
N TRP A 42 12.69 6.46 7.30
CA TRP A 42 12.74 6.54 5.84
C TRP A 42 12.20 5.28 5.17
N VAL A 43 12.58 4.10 5.67
CA VAL A 43 12.06 2.82 5.15
C VAL A 43 10.55 2.73 5.31
N LEU A 44 10.02 3.03 6.51
CA LEU A 44 8.58 3.06 6.76
C LEU A 44 7.89 4.06 5.81
N THR A 45 8.43 5.26 5.67
CA THR A 45 7.86 6.31 4.82
C THR A 45 7.79 5.85 3.35
N ALA A 46 8.89 5.31 2.82
CA ALA A 46 8.92 4.82 1.44
C ALA A 46 7.92 3.68 1.22
N PHE A 47 7.85 2.74 2.17
CA PHE A 47 6.92 1.61 2.13
C PHE A 47 5.46 2.09 2.11
N ILE A 48 5.08 2.98 3.02
CA ILE A 48 3.72 3.55 3.11
C ILE A 48 3.37 4.36 1.87
N VAL A 49 4.31 5.13 1.30
CA VAL A 49 4.06 5.88 0.06
C VAL A 49 3.72 4.95 -1.10
N VAL A 50 4.52 3.88 -1.31
CA VAL A 50 4.25 2.88 -2.36
C VAL A 50 2.92 2.18 -2.11
N PHE A 51 2.64 1.77 -0.88
CA PHE A 51 1.38 1.14 -0.51
C PHE A 51 0.19 2.05 -0.81
N SER A 52 0.32 3.33 -0.49
CA SER A 52 -0.73 4.31 -0.71
C SER A 52 -0.98 4.50 -2.22
N ILE A 53 0.07 4.54 -3.06
CA ILE A 53 -0.08 4.55 -4.53
C ILE A 53 -0.88 3.34 -5.00
N VAL A 54 -0.59 2.15 -4.46
CA VAL A 54 -1.33 0.92 -4.79
C VAL A 54 -2.81 1.04 -4.42
N ILE A 55 -3.13 1.58 -3.24
CA ILE A 55 -4.53 1.82 -2.82
C ILE A 55 -5.23 2.77 -3.79
N ALA A 56 -4.57 3.84 -4.21
CA ALA A 56 -5.13 4.78 -5.18
C ALA A 56 -5.39 4.09 -6.53
N ILE A 57 -4.46 3.27 -7.01
CA ILE A 57 -4.67 2.48 -8.23
C ILE A 57 -5.88 1.56 -8.07
N PHE A 58 -5.96 0.79 -6.99
CA PHE A 58 -7.10 -0.12 -6.75
C PHE A 58 -8.44 0.61 -6.65
N LYS A 59 -8.46 1.78 -6.02
CA LYS A 59 -9.67 2.61 -5.90
C LYS A 59 -10.24 2.99 -7.27
N ASP A 60 -9.38 3.29 -8.24
CA ASP A 60 -9.80 3.77 -9.55
C ASP A 60 -10.16 2.62 -10.52
N ILE A 61 -9.91 1.34 -10.17
CA ILE A 61 -10.20 0.18 -11.05
C ILE A 61 -11.70 0.04 -11.39
N PRO A 62 -12.66 0.15 -10.45
CA PRO A 62 -14.09 0.12 -10.77
C PRO A 62 -14.51 1.24 -11.72
N ASP A 63 -13.86 2.41 -11.62
CA ASP A 63 -14.18 3.59 -12.43
C ASP A 63 -13.79 3.40 -13.91
N ILE A 64 -12.84 2.50 -14.21
CA ILE A 64 -12.37 2.22 -15.59
C ILE A 64 -13.51 1.72 -16.50
N GLU A 65 -14.40 0.85 -16.01
CA GLU A 65 -15.48 0.33 -16.85
C GLU A 65 -16.61 1.35 -17.02
N GLY A 66 -16.88 2.15 -15.97
CA GLY A 66 -17.79 3.29 -16.06
C GLY A 66 -17.35 4.27 -17.15
N ASP A 67 -16.07 4.67 -17.14
CA ASP A 67 -15.50 5.58 -18.14
C ASP A 67 -15.53 5.01 -19.57
N ARG A 68 -15.38 3.67 -19.70
CA ARG A 68 -15.48 2.97 -20.99
C ARG A 68 -16.91 3.00 -21.55
N HIS A 69 -17.93 2.85 -20.70
CA HIS A 69 -19.33 2.96 -21.10
C HIS A 69 -19.72 4.37 -21.57
N PHE A 70 -19.03 5.42 -21.08
CA PHE A 70 -19.25 6.81 -21.49
C PHE A 70 -18.32 7.31 -22.62
N ASN A 71 -17.61 6.41 -23.34
CA ASN A 71 -16.68 6.74 -24.43
C ASN A 71 -15.53 7.70 -24.04
N ILE A 72 -15.13 7.74 -22.77
CA ILE A 72 -13.99 8.55 -22.33
C ILE A 72 -12.71 7.72 -22.51
N THR A 73 -11.85 8.10 -23.46
CA THR A 73 -10.59 7.39 -23.72
C THR A 73 -9.46 7.89 -22.81
N THR A 74 -9.30 7.31 -21.63
CA THR A 74 -8.12 7.51 -20.77
C THR A 74 -7.08 6.39 -20.95
N PHE A 75 -5.83 6.61 -20.52
CA PHE A 75 -4.75 5.61 -20.60
C PHE A 75 -5.12 4.29 -19.90
N THR A 76 -5.85 4.36 -18.79
CA THR A 76 -6.38 3.23 -18.02
C THR A 76 -7.46 2.44 -18.75
N VAL A 77 -8.34 3.10 -19.50
CA VAL A 77 -9.36 2.44 -20.35
C VAL A 77 -8.71 1.63 -21.48
N ARG A 78 -7.60 2.11 -22.06
CA ARG A 78 -6.84 1.36 -23.09
C ARG A 78 -6.06 0.17 -22.53
N LEU A 79 -5.59 0.27 -21.28
CA LEU A 79 -4.85 -0.82 -20.63
C LEU A 79 -5.77 -1.99 -20.26
N GLY A 80 -6.99 -1.68 -19.84
CA GLY A 80 -7.99 -2.64 -19.38
C GLY A 80 -7.85 -2.97 -17.90
N GLN A 81 -9.01 -3.22 -17.27
CA GLN A 81 -9.16 -3.47 -15.83
C GLN A 81 -8.20 -4.54 -15.29
N THR A 82 -8.09 -5.67 -16.00
CA THR A 82 -7.21 -6.79 -15.64
C THR A 82 -5.73 -6.41 -15.62
N ARG A 83 -5.26 -5.57 -16.56
CA ARG A 83 -3.85 -5.15 -16.60
C ARG A 83 -3.54 -4.21 -15.45
N VAL A 84 -4.42 -3.25 -15.16
CA VAL A 84 -4.26 -2.33 -14.03
C VAL A 84 -4.25 -3.10 -12.70
N TYR A 85 -5.15 -4.07 -12.54
CA TYR A 85 -5.17 -4.98 -11.39
C TYR A 85 -3.83 -5.72 -11.21
N ASN A 86 -3.29 -6.31 -12.27
CA ASN A 86 -2.04 -7.05 -12.21
C ASN A 86 -0.82 -6.14 -11.97
N ILE A 87 -0.81 -4.92 -12.51
CA ILE A 87 0.24 -3.92 -12.22
C ILE A 87 0.20 -3.52 -10.75
N ALA A 88 -0.98 -3.20 -10.20
CA ALA A 88 -1.13 -2.86 -8.79
C ALA A 88 -0.64 -4.00 -7.89
N ARG A 89 -0.99 -5.25 -8.23
CA ARG A 89 -0.50 -6.44 -7.53
C ARG A 89 1.01 -6.59 -7.59
N LEU A 90 1.60 -6.37 -8.76
CA LEU A 90 3.04 -6.48 -8.95
C LEU A 90 3.78 -5.42 -8.13
N ILE A 91 3.32 -4.17 -8.16
CA ILE A 91 3.91 -3.08 -7.36
C ILE A 91 3.89 -3.43 -5.87
N LEU A 92 2.76 -3.91 -5.35
CA LEU A 92 2.65 -4.27 -3.93
C LEU A 92 3.51 -5.50 -3.58
N THR A 93 3.60 -6.48 -4.49
CA THR A 93 4.47 -7.64 -4.33
C THR A 93 5.93 -7.22 -4.24
N ILE A 94 6.40 -6.36 -5.15
CA ILE A 94 7.76 -5.82 -5.14
C ILE A 94 8.01 -5.03 -3.85
N CYS A 95 7.03 -4.27 -3.38
CA CYS A 95 7.12 -3.52 -2.13
C CYS A 95 7.36 -4.43 -0.92
N TYR A 96 6.55 -5.50 -0.77
CA TYR A 96 6.72 -6.49 0.29
C TYR A 96 8.03 -7.27 0.16
N VAL A 97 8.40 -7.71 -1.04
CA VAL A 97 9.68 -8.39 -1.28
C VAL A 97 10.85 -7.47 -0.93
N GLY A 98 10.76 -6.19 -1.28
CA GLY A 98 11.75 -5.18 -0.96
C GLY A 98 11.98 -5.04 0.54
N ILE A 99 10.92 -4.93 1.34
CA ILE A 99 11.08 -4.80 2.79
C ILE A 99 11.57 -6.09 3.46
N VAL A 100 11.09 -7.26 3.01
CA VAL A 100 11.59 -8.57 3.46
C VAL A 100 13.08 -8.73 3.13
N ALA A 101 13.51 -8.28 1.95
CA ALA A 101 14.91 -8.31 1.58
C ALA A 101 15.73 -7.39 2.50
N ILE A 102 15.37 -6.12 2.64
CA ILE A 102 16.22 -5.16 3.35
C ILE A 102 16.16 -5.27 4.88
N THR A 103 15.19 -5.98 5.46
CA THR A 103 14.95 -5.94 6.91
C THR A 103 16.15 -6.31 7.80
N PRO A 104 17.08 -7.23 7.44
CA PRO A 104 18.25 -7.52 8.28
C PRO A 104 19.22 -6.34 8.41
N TRP A 105 19.14 -5.36 7.51
CA TRP A 105 20.01 -4.17 7.50
C TRP A 105 19.35 -2.93 8.12
N ILE A 106 18.12 -3.03 8.62
CA ILE A 106 17.44 -1.93 9.30
C ILE A 106 17.88 -1.92 10.77
N VAL A 107 18.55 -0.85 11.19
CA VAL A 107 19.01 -0.69 12.59
C VAL A 107 17.88 -0.17 13.48
N GLY A 108 17.74 -0.75 14.67
CA GLY A 108 16.75 -0.35 15.68
C GLY A 108 15.35 -0.88 15.40
N VAL A 109 15.26 -2.05 14.77
CA VAL A 109 14.03 -2.82 14.60
C VAL A 109 14.31 -4.30 14.82
N ASN A 110 13.32 -5.04 15.30
CA ASN A 110 13.40 -6.49 15.37
C ASN A 110 13.24 -7.08 13.97
N TRP A 111 14.38 -7.30 13.31
CA TRP A 111 14.42 -7.74 11.92
C TRP A 111 13.74 -9.09 11.71
N LEU A 112 13.82 -10.02 12.68
CA LEU A 112 13.19 -11.34 12.57
C LEU A 112 11.67 -11.22 12.60
N PHE A 113 11.13 -10.37 13.49
CA PHE A 113 9.70 -10.09 13.54
C PHE A 113 9.20 -9.44 12.24
N LEU A 114 9.93 -8.45 11.70
CA LEU A 114 9.58 -7.83 10.41
C LEU A 114 9.64 -8.84 9.26
N LEU A 115 10.70 -9.65 9.19
CA LEU A 115 10.86 -10.69 8.17
C LEU A 115 9.65 -11.64 8.16
N VAL A 116 9.32 -12.21 9.32
CA VAL A 116 8.24 -13.21 9.45
C VAL A 116 6.88 -12.58 9.17
N SER A 117 6.59 -11.43 9.77
CA SER A 117 5.30 -10.75 9.60
C SER A 117 5.06 -10.33 8.14
N HIS A 118 6.04 -9.69 7.48
CA HIS A 118 5.88 -9.22 6.11
C HIS A 118 5.88 -10.37 5.10
N THR A 119 6.63 -11.45 5.35
CA THR A 119 6.57 -12.66 4.53
C THR A 119 5.19 -13.32 4.64
N ALA A 120 4.62 -13.39 5.86
CA ALA A 120 3.28 -13.92 6.06
C ALA A 120 2.21 -13.07 5.38
N LEU A 121 2.28 -11.73 5.50
CA LEU A 121 1.36 -10.81 4.82
C LEU A 121 1.46 -10.90 3.30
N LEU A 122 2.68 -11.00 2.75
CA LEU A 122 2.89 -11.23 1.33
C LEU A 122 2.23 -12.53 0.87
N GLY A 123 2.41 -13.63 1.61
CA GLY A 123 1.76 -14.91 1.30
C GLY A 123 0.22 -14.81 1.30
N ILE A 124 -0.35 -14.21 2.35
CA ILE A 124 -1.81 -13.99 2.45
C ILE A 124 -2.31 -13.10 1.33
N PHE A 125 -1.58 -12.02 1.01
CA PHE A 125 -1.91 -11.11 -0.07
C PHE A 125 -1.94 -11.82 -1.43
N LEU A 126 -0.88 -12.56 -1.76
CA LEU A 126 -0.80 -13.31 -3.02
C LEU A 126 -1.94 -14.31 -3.14
N TRP A 127 -2.20 -15.08 -2.07
CA TRP A 127 -3.29 -16.04 -2.03
C TRP A 127 -4.66 -15.39 -2.22
N ARG A 128 -4.99 -14.32 -1.47
CA ARG A 128 -6.27 -13.61 -1.64
C ARG A 128 -6.39 -12.95 -3.01
N SER A 129 -5.29 -12.45 -3.57
CA SER A 129 -5.28 -11.79 -4.88
C SER A 129 -5.57 -12.72 -6.06
N GLN A 130 -5.31 -14.02 -5.91
CA GLN A 130 -5.67 -15.04 -6.91
C GLN A 130 -7.14 -15.45 -6.81
N ARG A 131 -7.77 -15.22 -5.66
CA ARG A 131 -9.17 -15.59 -5.36
C ARG A 131 -10.14 -14.42 -5.47
N ALA A 132 -9.65 -13.24 -5.84
CA ALA A 132 -10.43 -12.03 -5.99
C ALA A 132 -10.95 -11.88 -7.42
N ALA A 133 -12.26 -11.77 -7.56
CA ALA A 133 -12.91 -11.42 -8.81
C ALA A 133 -12.63 -9.95 -9.16
N LEU A 134 -12.50 -9.67 -10.46
CA LEU A 134 -12.41 -8.29 -10.95
C LEU A 134 -13.75 -7.56 -10.76
N PRO A 135 -13.79 -6.22 -10.71
CA PRO A 135 -15.03 -5.49 -10.43
C PRO A 135 -16.20 -5.80 -11.38
N ASN A 136 -15.92 -6.21 -12.63
CA ASN A 136 -16.97 -6.55 -13.60
C ASN A 136 -17.31 -8.04 -13.63
N GLN A 137 -16.75 -8.83 -12.70
CA GLN A 137 -16.97 -10.26 -12.60
C GLN A 137 -17.66 -10.54 -11.26
N PRO A 138 -18.80 -11.26 -11.26
CA PRO A 138 -19.38 -11.73 -10.02
C PRO A 138 -18.44 -12.75 -9.36
N ALA A 139 -18.41 -12.76 -8.03
CA ALA A 139 -17.72 -13.79 -7.29
C ALA A 139 -18.33 -15.17 -7.61
N ASN A 140 -17.49 -16.18 -7.76
CA ASN A 140 -17.89 -17.56 -8.08
C ASN A 140 -17.06 -18.57 -7.26
N LEU A 141 -17.23 -19.87 -7.51
CA LEU A 141 -16.55 -20.92 -6.75
C LEU A 141 -15.02 -20.85 -6.85
N GLU A 142 -14.48 -20.40 -8.00
CA GLU A 142 -13.05 -20.27 -8.24
C GLU A 142 -12.49 -18.96 -7.64
N MET A 143 -13.23 -17.86 -7.80
CA MET A 143 -12.91 -16.52 -7.31
C MET A 143 -13.97 -16.06 -6.30
N PRO A 144 -13.94 -16.57 -5.06
CA PRO A 144 -14.99 -16.33 -4.08
C PRO A 144 -14.93 -14.94 -3.44
N ILE A 145 -13.82 -14.19 -3.59
CA ILE A 145 -13.66 -12.87 -2.98
C ILE A 145 -14.14 -11.82 -3.98
N SER A 146 -15.14 -11.02 -3.61
CA SER A 146 -15.57 -9.89 -4.45
C SER A 146 -14.53 -8.76 -4.46
N PHE A 147 -14.51 -7.95 -5.51
CA PHE A 147 -13.58 -6.82 -5.59
C PHE A 147 -13.68 -5.85 -4.39
N PRO A 148 -14.87 -5.42 -3.92
CA PRO A 148 -14.95 -4.54 -2.76
C PRO A 148 -14.37 -5.15 -1.48
N GLN A 149 -14.57 -6.46 -1.26
CA GLN A 149 -13.98 -7.18 -0.13
C GLN A 149 -12.46 -7.26 -0.26
N PHE A 150 -11.94 -7.50 -1.47
CA PHE A 150 -10.50 -7.48 -1.71
C PHE A 150 -9.90 -6.09 -1.48
N TYR A 151 -10.57 -5.03 -1.93
CA TYR A 151 -10.15 -3.66 -1.70
C TYR A 151 -10.14 -3.29 -0.21
N GLN A 152 -11.15 -3.69 0.56
CA GLN A 152 -11.15 -3.55 2.02
C GLN A 152 -9.98 -4.30 2.66
N PHE A 153 -9.65 -5.49 2.16
CA PHE A 153 -8.48 -6.23 2.62
C PHE A 153 -7.16 -5.49 2.36
N ILE A 154 -7.01 -4.79 1.23
CA ILE A 154 -5.83 -3.93 0.99
C ILE A 154 -5.73 -2.82 2.04
N TRP A 155 -6.85 -2.20 2.43
CA TRP A 155 -6.88 -1.24 3.53
C TRP A 155 -6.51 -1.87 4.88
N GLN A 156 -6.99 -3.08 5.17
CA GLN A 156 -6.63 -3.81 6.39
C GLN A 156 -5.13 -4.06 6.47
N LEU A 157 -4.51 -4.49 5.37
CA LEU A 157 -3.06 -4.61 5.27
C LEU A 157 -2.38 -3.28 5.60
N PHE A 158 -2.77 -2.18 4.94
CA PHE A 158 -2.21 -0.86 5.20
C PHE A 158 -2.24 -0.43 6.68
N PHE A 159 -3.37 -0.63 7.37
CA PHE A 159 -3.47 -0.30 8.79
C PHE A 159 -2.63 -1.24 9.66
N LEU A 160 -2.51 -2.50 9.27
CA LEU A 160 -1.69 -3.47 9.99
C LEU A 160 -0.21 -3.07 9.96
N GLU A 161 0.28 -2.45 8.89
CA GLU A 161 1.66 -1.93 8.81
C GLU A 161 1.94 -0.85 9.85
N TYR A 162 0.96 0.02 10.14
CA TYR A 162 1.05 1.01 11.21
C TYR A 162 1.04 0.41 12.62
N VAL A 163 0.71 -0.88 12.77
CA VAL A 163 0.78 -1.60 14.04
C VAL A 163 2.07 -2.41 14.10
N LEU A 164 2.36 -3.19 13.06
CA LEU A 164 3.51 -4.08 13.02
C LEU A 164 4.84 -3.34 13.05
N TYR A 165 4.97 -2.23 12.31
CA TYR A 165 6.23 -1.52 12.22
C TYR A 165 6.62 -0.87 13.56
N PRO A 166 5.73 -0.15 14.28
CA PRO A 166 6.04 0.33 15.63
C PRO A 166 6.30 -0.80 16.62
N VAL A 167 5.53 -1.90 16.57
CA VAL A 167 5.80 -3.06 17.42
C VAL A 167 7.22 -3.58 17.18
N ALA A 168 7.65 -3.72 15.93
CA ALA A 168 9.01 -4.14 15.59
C ALA A 168 10.09 -3.20 16.14
N CYS A 169 9.84 -1.88 16.14
CA CYS A 169 10.73 -0.90 16.76
C CYS A 169 10.75 -0.99 18.29
N LEU A 170 9.66 -1.43 18.93
CA LEU A 170 9.58 -1.53 20.39
C LEU A 170 10.25 -2.79 20.94
N ILE A 171 10.25 -3.88 20.16
CA ILE A 171 10.79 -5.19 20.57
C ILE A 171 12.19 -5.49 20.01
N GLY A 172 12.86 -4.51 19.39
CA GLY A 172 14.18 -4.65 18.76
C GLY A 172 15.14 -3.59 19.24
#